data_AF-A0A518BLG1-F1
#
_entry.id   AF-A0A518BLG1-F1
#
_cell.length_a   1.000
_cell.length_b   1.000
_cell.length_c   1.000
_cell.angle_alpha   90.00
_cell.angle_beta   90.00
_cell.angle_gamma   90.00
#
_symmetry.space_group_name_H-M   'P 1'
#
loop_
_entity.id
_entity.type
_entity.pdbx_description
1 polymer ?
#
loop_
_entity_poly.entity_id
_entity_poly.type
_entity_poly.pdbx_seq_one_letter_code
_entity_poly.pdbx_strand_id
1 'polypeptide(L)'
;MTMKHSSLHATALAACALAGSATAQIGPAPTLSLSKALYEPGDALVLDLSGTPGDLAFLLVNSTAGNPFIPGLGTLGLALDAGLAILPAGALPQTGLVQLTCSIDCNSPLLEVPCLLQAVTIDPGQGAFRPPSNVEVLSFAGGDCGVCVDGAEADNFGQSTYDHALWLPGVAKDFVFVAGGDFFERADGTAIVTGEVASKAKPELRFEVDLLLTGRVSPGDVLYPPLNSPKLELDPLAYDSQGGPVNPAGWHYYSNTTGILTGRGDLEGGVIQVDRMGPAFQVGYGASGKNIQYGASGWLDIKVLSKPTTGKKLEPDSKGDFNFDIDRDCAACPDSAGNHALAIPQIGQDMVFVEGGQFVEHADGTATLRGVVADVQIPTRKWDIDVTLSVRVNPGSQTYPPATSPKLELPSGAYQQNGGSIDTDLWHYYLVTDGVMTGLGDNAGGLVKLTRMGPAFQVGFGASGKHTEYGGSGWLTVEVLAQPSAGPQYPQGKLTGDFNLDLDTDCPGGV
;
A
#
# COMPACT_ATOMS: atom_id res chain seq x y z
N MET A 1 20.07 0.17 -20.30
CA MET A 1 19.57 0.92 -21.47
C MET A 1 19.38 -0.02 -22.66
N THR A 2 18.25 -0.74 -22.68
CA THR A 2 17.63 -1.37 -23.87
C THR A 2 16.28 -1.92 -23.43
N MET A 3 15.21 -1.13 -23.61
CA MET A 3 13.83 -1.65 -23.50
C MET A 3 13.51 -2.44 -24.76
N LYS A 4 13.11 -3.70 -24.59
CA LYS A 4 12.56 -4.54 -25.66
C LYS A 4 11.05 -4.30 -25.76
N HIS A 5 10.64 -3.85 -26.94
CA HIS A 5 9.26 -3.90 -27.42
C HIS A 5 8.65 -5.29 -27.29
N SER A 6 7.39 -5.36 -26.86
CA SER A 6 6.48 -6.44 -27.28
C SER A 6 5.13 -5.82 -27.65
N SER A 7 5.02 -5.42 -28.92
CA SER A 7 3.76 -5.19 -29.61
C SER A 7 3.25 -6.53 -30.13
N LEU A 8 2.05 -6.99 -29.75
CA LEU A 8 1.37 -8.04 -30.51
C LEU A 8 -0.15 -8.02 -30.30
N HIS A 9 -0.82 -7.73 -31.43
CA HIS A 9 -2.22 -7.95 -31.80
C HIS A 9 -3.14 -6.72 -31.85
N ALA A 10 -2.90 -5.86 -32.84
CA ALA A 10 -3.92 -4.99 -33.42
C ALA A 10 -3.71 -4.89 -34.95
N THR A 11 -4.02 -5.95 -35.69
CA THR A 11 -4.16 -5.89 -37.16
C THR A 11 -5.06 -7.01 -37.67
N ALA A 12 -6.34 -6.69 -37.90
CA ALA A 12 -7.14 -7.16 -39.04
C ALA A 12 -8.60 -6.66 -38.91
N LEU A 13 -8.91 -5.48 -39.45
CA LEU A 13 -10.09 -5.17 -40.27
C LEU A 13 -10.16 -3.65 -40.52
N ALA A 14 -9.46 -3.19 -41.55
CA ALA A 14 -9.65 -1.85 -42.10
C ALA A 14 -9.69 -1.97 -43.63
N ALA A 15 -10.86 -2.31 -44.16
CA ALA A 15 -11.27 -2.00 -45.52
C ALA A 15 -12.75 -2.35 -45.70
N CYS A 16 -13.62 -1.34 -45.64
CA CYS A 16 -14.84 -1.14 -46.45
C CYS A 16 -15.93 -0.44 -45.63
N ALA A 17 -16.08 0.88 -45.78
CA ALA A 17 -17.39 1.55 -45.80
C ALA A 17 -17.18 3.02 -46.20
N LEU A 18 -17.70 3.34 -47.39
CA LEU A 18 -17.81 4.67 -47.96
C LEU A 18 -18.87 5.51 -47.25
N ALA A 19 -18.70 6.83 -47.40
CA ALA A 19 -19.61 7.89 -47.02
C ALA A 19 -21.08 7.57 -47.32
N GLY A 20 -21.88 7.50 -46.26
CA GLY A 20 -23.30 7.75 -46.28
C GLY A 20 -23.61 8.62 -45.07
N SER A 21 -24.00 9.87 -45.27
CA SER A 21 -24.63 10.69 -44.24
C SER A 21 -26.03 10.11 -43.97
N ALA A 22 -26.06 8.98 -43.25
CA ALA A 22 -27.26 8.55 -42.57
C ALA A 22 -27.55 9.61 -41.51
N THR A 23 -28.67 10.30 -41.64
CA THR A 23 -29.26 11.04 -40.52
C THR A 23 -29.62 9.99 -39.48
N ALA A 24 -28.70 9.75 -38.54
CA ALA A 24 -28.93 8.85 -37.41
C ALA A 24 -30.26 9.24 -36.77
N GLN A 25 -31.23 8.33 -36.70
CA GLN A 25 -32.34 8.51 -35.79
C GLN A 25 -31.74 8.44 -34.38
N ILE A 26 -31.53 9.61 -33.79
CA ILE A 26 -31.02 9.76 -32.44
C ILE A 26 -32.10 9.23 -31.49
N GLY A 27 -32.02 7.94 -31.17
CA GLY A 27 -32.70 7.39 -30.01
C GLY A 27 -32.14 8.03 -28.73
N PRO A 28 -32.83 7.88 -27.59
CA PRO A 28 -32.34 8.43 -26.33
C PRO A 28 -30.94 7.89 -26.01
N ALA A 29 -30.10 8.75 -25.44
CA ALA A 29 -28.82 8.33 -24.87
C ALA A 29 -29.07 7.27 -23.78
N PRO A 30 -28.19 6.27 -23.63
CA PRO A 30 -28.22 5.41 -22.45
C PRO A 30 -27.93 6.24 -21.20
N THR A 31 -28.35 5.74 -20.04
CA THR A 31 -27.92 6.30 -18.75
C THR A 31 -26.94 5.35 -18.09
N LEU A 32 -25.97 5.93 -17.38
CA LEU A 32 -25.04 5.17 -16.56
C LEU A 32 -25.10 5.71 -15.13
N SER A 33 -25.11 4.84 -14.13
CA SER A 33 -25.00 5.27 -12.74
C SER A 33 -24.25 4.27 -11.89
N LEU A 34 -23.50 4.78 -10.93
CA LEU A 34 -22.85 4.02 -9.87
C LEU A 34 -23.75 3.95 -8.63
N SER A 35 -23.74 2.80 -7.95
CA SER A 35 -24.45 2.63 -6.67
C SER A 35 -23.89 3.49 -5.53
N LYS A 36 -22.63 3.92 -5.63
CA LYS A 36 -21.92 4.76 -4.67
C LYS A 36 -21.04 5.77 -5.38
N ALA A 37 -20.77 6.90 -4.71
CA ALA A 37 -19.81 7.90 -5.17
C ALA A 37 -18.34 7.52 -4.87
N LEU A 38 -18.13 6.63 -3.89
CA LEU A 38 -16.83 6.14 -3.45
C LEU A 38 -16.96 4.66 -3.12
N TYR A 39 -16.07 3.83 -3.63
CA TYR A 39 -16.01 2.41 -3.33
C TYR A 39 -14.79 2.08 -2.47
N GLU A 40 -14.96 1.07 -1.62
CA GLU A 40 -13.91 0.52 -0.77
C GLU A 40 -13.65 -0.96 -1.08
N PRO A 41 -12.48 -1.48 -0.72
CA PRO A 41 -12.19 -2.90 -0.78
C PRO A 41 -13.26 -3.73 -0.06
N GLY A 42 -13.73 -4.80 -0.70
CA GLY A 42 -14.84 -5.61 -0.20
C GLY A 42 -16.23 -5.11 -0.60
N ASP A 43 -16.35 -3.91 -1.16
CA ASP A 43 -17.59 -3.48 -1.80
C ASP A 43 -17.87 -4.27 -3.09
N ALA A 44 -19.17 -4.46 -3.34
CA ALA A 44 -19.65 -4.80 -4.66
C ALA A 44 -19.77 -3.52 -5.50
N LEU A 45 -18.95 -3.39 -6.53
CA LEU A 45 -19.15 -2.37 -7.56
C LEU A 45 -20.43 -2.71 -8.32
N VAL A 46 -21.44 -1.85 -8.23
CA VAL A 46 -22.70 -2.00 -8.95
C VAL A 46 -22.88 -0.83 -9.92
N LEU A 47 -22.98 -1.19 -11.20
CA LEU A 47 -23.16 -0.29 -12.33
C LEU A 47 -24.50 -0.57 -13.00
N ASP A 48 -25.36 0.43 -13.03
CA ASP A 48 -26.65 0.36 -13.71
C ASP A 48 -26.53 1.07 -15.07
N LEU A 49 -26.65 0.30 -16.15
CA LEU A 49 -26.68 0.80 -17.52
C LEU A 49 -28.09 0.62 -18.08
N SER A 50 -28.74 1.74 -18.40
CA SER A 50 -30.07 1.70 -19.03
C SER A 50 -30.05 2.27 -20.45
N GLY A 51 -30.94 1.79 -21.32
CA GLY A 51 -31.03 2.24 -22.71
C GLY A 51 -32.19 1.58 -23.47
N THR A 52 -32.14 1.65 -24.81
CA THR A 52 -33.19 1.07 -25.65
C THR A 52 -33.09 -0.46 -25.66
N PRO A 53 -34.17 -1.21 -25.34
CA PRO A 53 -34.16 -2.66 -25.41
C PRO A 53 -33.70 -3.21 -26.76
N GLY A 54 -32.81 -4.22 -26.73
CA GLY A 54 -32.24 -4.83 -27.92
C GLY A 54 -31.01 -4.13 -28.49
N ASP A 55 -30.69 -2.90 -28.07
CA ASP A 55 -29.41 -2.28 -28.41
C ASP A 55 -28.26 -3.09 -27.76
N LEU A 56 -27.10 -3.14 -28.43
CA LEU A 56 -25.86 -3.67 -27.87
C LEU A 56 -25.19 -2.59 -27.03
N ALA A 57 -24.92 -2.89 -25.76
CA ALA A 57 -24.30 -1.97 -24.81
C ALA A 57 -22.81 -2.27 -24.59
N PHE A 58 -22.02 -1.20 -24.50
CA PHE A 58 -20.60 -1.23 -24.19
C PHE A 58 -20.30 -0.21 -23.11
N LEU A 59 -19.46 -0.61 -22.15
CA LEU A 59 -18.88 0.26 -21.14
C LEU A 59 -17.48 0.68 -21.60
N LEU A 60 -17.24 1.98 -21.62
CA LEU A 60 -15.95 2.59 -21.86
C LEU A 60 -15.34 2.93 -20.49
N VAL A 61 -14.11 2.47 -20.25
CA VAL A 61 -13.37 2.68 -19.00
C VAL A 61 -12.05 3.34 -19.35
N ASN A 62 -11.79 4.53 -18.82
CA ASN A 62 -10.49 5.19 -18.95
C ASN A 62 -9.83 5.39 -17.59
N SER A 63 -8.57 4.96 -17.47
CA SER A 63 -7.74 5.15 -16.28
C SER A 63 -6.71 6.28 -16.42
N THR A 64 -6.62 6.95 -17.58
CA THR A 64 -5.70 8.09 -17.78
C THR A 64 -6.37 9.44 -17.62
N ALA A 65 -5.70 10.37 -16.91
CA ALA A 65 -6.20 11.73 -16.71
C ALA A 65 -6.01 12.61 -17.97
N GLY A 66 -7.08 13.29 -18.42
CA GLY A 66 -7.05 14.28 -19.50
C GLY A 66 -8.38 14.44 -20.24
N ASN A 67 -8.60 15.59 -20.89
CA ASN A 67 -9.84 15.95 -21.62
C ASN A 67 -9.60 16.16 -23.14
N PRO A 68 -9.54 15.11 -23.98
CA PRO A 68 -9.43 15.30 -25.43
C PRO A 68 -10.76 15.07 -26.19
N PHE A 69 -10.72 15.15 -27.52
CA PHE A 69 -11.88 15.23 -28.42
C PHE A 69 -11.83 14.13 -29.47
N ILE A 70 -12.94 13.41 -29.71
CA ILE A 70 -13.04 12.34 -30.71
C ILE A 70 -13.91 12.79 -31.90
N PRO A 71 -13.35 12.91 -33.12
CA PRO A 71 -14.11 13.29 -34.31
C PRO A 71 -15.25 12.31 -34.62
N GLY A 72 -16.48 12.81 -34.68
CA GLY A 72 -17.69 12.03 -35.03
C GLY A 72 -18.48 11.48 -33.84
N LEU A 73 -17.91 11.50 -32.62
CA LEU A 73 -18.58 11.12 -31.37
C LEU A 73 -18.78 12.30 -30.40
N GLY A 74 -18.06 13.41 -30.60
CA GLY A 74 -18.13 14.62 -29.75
C GLY A 74 -16.94 14.73 -28.78
N THR A 75 -17.04 15.62 -27.80
CA THR A 75 -16.13 15.65 -26.64
C THR A 75 -16.46 14.45 -25.76
N LEU A 76 -15.71 13.38 -25.93
CA LEU A 76 -15.56 12.32 -24.92
C LEU A 76 -14.32 12.71 -24.13
N GLY A 77 -14.40 12.95 -22.83
CA GLY A 77 -13.25 13.36 -22.01
C GLY A 77 -12.20 12.26 -21.83
N LEU A 78 -11.71 11.61 -22.90
CA LEU A 78 -10.75 10.49 -22.85
C LEU A 78 -9.75 10.52 -24.01
N ALA A 79 -8.45 10.42 -23.71
CA ALA A 79 -7.38 10.23 -24.69
C ALA A 79 -7.43 8.82 -25.27
N LEU A 80 -7.14 8.66 -26.56
CA LEU A 80 -6.84 7.36 -27.15
C LEU A 80 -5.36 7.05 -26.85
N ASP A 81 -5.07 6.66 -25.62
CA ASP A 81 -3.78 6.11 -25.21
C ASP A 81 -3.93 4.66 -24.70
N ALA A 82 -2.88 4.14 -24.06
CA ALA A 82 -2.83 2.75 -23.59
C ALA A 82 -3.79 2.44 -22.40
N GLY A 83 -4.59 3.40 -21.92
CA GLY A 83 -5.46 3.28 -20.74
C GLY A 83 -6.96 3.05 -20.99
N LEU A 84 -7.42 2.99 -22.25
CA LEU A 84 -8.84 2.79 -22.57
C LEU A 84 -9.21 1.30 -22.72
N ALA A 85 -10.15 0.83 -21.90
CA ALA A 85 -10.79 -0.47 -22.05
C ALA A 85 -12.24 -0.33 -22.54
N ILE A 86 -12.65 -1.20 -23.48
CA ILE A 86 -14.03 -1.31 -23.95
C ILE A 86 -14.55 -2.67 -23.49
N LEU A 87 -15.52 -2.65 -22.58
CA LEU A 87 -16.09 -3.85 -21.98
C LEU A 87 -17.50 -4.08 -22.56
N PRO A 88 -17.76 -5.24 -23.19
CA PRO A 88 -19.11 -5.55 -23.67
C PRO A 88 -20.05 -5.80 -22.48
N ALA A 89 -21.14 -5.04 -22.39
CA ALA A 89 -22.20 -5.26 -21.40
C ALA A 89 -23.31 -6.19 -21.93
N GLY A 90 -23.27 -6.52 -23.22
CA GLY A 90 -24.25 -7.39 -23.89
C GLY A 90 -25.44 -6.63 -24.47
N ALA A 91 -26.46 -7.36 -24.93
CA ALA A 91 -27.68 -6.76 -25.43
C ALA A 91 -28.58 -6.32 -24.27
N LEU A 92 -29.14 -5.10 -24.36
CA LEU A 92 -30.08 -4.61 -23.37
C LEU A 92 -31.35 -5.48 -23.36
N PRO A 93 -31.77 -6.02 -22.21
CA PRO A 93 -32.97 -6.84 -22.10
C PRO A 93 -34.22 -6.00 -22.35
N GLN A 94 -35.38 -6.64 -22.37
CA GLN A 94 -36.67 -5.97 -22.58
C GLN A 94 -37.00 -4.91 -21.51
N THR A 95 -36.40 -5.03 -20.33
CA THR A 95 -36.49 -4.01 -19.27
C THR A 95 -35.70 -2.76 -19.59
N GLY A 96 -34.79 -2.80 -20.58
CA GLY A 96 -33.90 -1.71 -20.94
C GLY A 96 -32.79 -1.47 -19.93
N LEU A 97 -32.58 -2.37 -18.96
CA LEU A 97 -31.61 -2.21 -17.87
C LEU A 97 -30.71 -3.44 -17.77
N VAL A 98 -29.40 -3.22 -17.79
CA VAL A 98 -28.37 -4.19 -17.40
C VAL A 98 -27.71 -3.68 -16.14
N GLN A 99 -27.61 -4.55 -15.13
CA GLN A 99 -26.79 -4.32 -13.96
C GLN A 99 -25.50 -5.12 -14.08
N LEU A 100 -24.37 -4.44 -13.98
CA LEU A 100 -23.04 -5.04 -13.93
C LEU A 100 -22.58 -5.05 -12.48
N THR A 101 -22.02 -6.17 -12.04
CA THR A 101 -21.47 -6.31 -10.70
C THR A 101 -20.11 -6.97 -10.73
N CYS A 102 -19.13 -6.38 -10.04
CA CYS A 102 -17.87 -7.02 -9.75
C CYS A 102 -17.44 -6.73 -8.30
N SER A 103 -16.67 -7.63 -7.72
CA SER A 103 -16.01 -7.40 -6.44
C SER A 103 -14.75 -6.57 -6.66
N ILE A 104 -14.53 -5.62 -5.76
CA ILE A 104 -13.25 -4.90 -5.68
C ILE A 104 -12.47 -5.50 -4.51
N ASP A 105 -11.26 -5.99 -4.79
CA ASP A 105 -10.30 -6.41 -3.77
C ASP A 105 -9.04 -5.56 -3.85
N CYS A 106 -8.12 -5.76 -2.91
CA CYS A 106 -6.86 -5.02 -2.82
C CYS A 106 -5.92 -5.20 -4.01
N ASN A 107 -6.11 -6.26 -4.78
CA ASN A 107 -5.33 -6.55 -5.98
C ASN A 107 -5.99 -5.96 -7.23
N SER A 108 -7.12 -5.26 -7.10
CA SER A 108 -7.80 -4.62 -8.21
C SER A 108 -6.95 -3.45 -8.76
N PRO A 109 -6.61 -3.44 -10.06
CA PRO A 109 -5.89 -2.32 -10.65
C PRO A 109 -6.74 -1.04 -10.67
N LEU A 110 -8.06 -1.16 -10.49
CA LEU A 110 -8.97 -0.02 -10.45
C LEU A 110 -8.73 0.88 -9.23
N LEU A 111 -8.16 0.33 -8.14
CA LEU A 111 -7.81 1.08 -6.93
C LEU A 111 -6.58 2.02 -7.16
N GLU A 112 -5.93 2.02 -8.33
CA GLU A 112 -4.66 2.78 -8.57
C GLU A 112 -4.89 4.19 -9.09
N VAL A 113 -6.02 4.44 -9.74
CA VAL A 113 -6.41 5.76 -10.25
C VAL A 113 -7.94 5.83 -10.39
N PRO A 114 -8.56 7.00 -10.15
CA PRO A 114 -9.97 7.18 -10.48
C PRO A 114 -10.20 6.88 -11.96
N CYS A 115 -11.23 6.08 -12.25
CA CYS A 115 -11.56 5.70 -13.62
C CYS A 115 -12.77 6.50 -14.13
N LEU A 116 -12.70 7.00 -15.35
CA LEU A 116 -13.85 7.61 -16.02
C LEU A 116 -14.64 6.53 -16.75
N LEU A 117 -15.95 6.47 -16.50
CA LEU A 117 -16.87 5.50 -17.07
C LEU A 117 -17.89 6.18 -17.96
N GLN A 118 -18.16 5.59 -19.13
CA GLN A 118 -19.23 6.05 -20.00
C GLN A 118 -19.85 4.89 -20.76
N ALA A 119 -21.15 4.92 -20.97
CA ALA A 119 -21.87 3.91 -21.74
C ALA A 119 -22.17 4.39 -23.16
N VAL A 120 -22.05 3.47 -24.12
CA VAL A 120 -22.52 3.64 -25.49
C VAL A 120 -23.38 2.44 -25.88
N THR A 121 -24.42 2.70 -26.68
CA THR A 121 -25.25 1.63 -27.23
C THR A 121 -25.37 1.75 -28.74
N ILE A 122 -25.49 0.59 -29.40
CA ILE A 122 -25.62 0.46 -30.85
C ILE A 122 -26.93 -0.24 -31.15
N ASP A 123 -27.74 0.34 -32.04
CA ASP A 123 -28.90 -0.32 -32.61
C ASP A 123 -28.41 -1.32 -33.67
N PRO A 124 -28.45 -2.65 -33.43
CA PRO A 124 -27.93 -3.63 -34.39
C PRO A 124 -28.79 -3.72 -35.66
N GLY A 125 -30.06 -3.30 -35.60
CA GLY A 125 -30.98 -3.30 -36.73
C GLY A 125 -30.74 -2.15 -37.71
N GLN A 126 -30.19 -1.03 -37.21
CA GLN A 126 -29.89 0.17 -38.00
C GLN A 126 -28.40 0.46 -38.16
N GLY A 127 -27.52 -0.25 -37.44
CA GLY A 127 -26.09 0.04 -37.39
C GLY A 127 -25.78 1.45 -36.86
N ALA A 128 -26.68 2.02 -36.06
CA ALA A 128 -26.61 3.41 -35.63
C ALA A 128 -26.14 3.50 -34.17
N PHE A 129 -25.17 4.38 -33.92
CA PHE A 129 -24.76 4.75 -32.56
C PHE A 129 -25.80 5.67 -31.92
N ARG A 130 -26.18 5.38 -30.68
CA ARG A 130 -26.85 6.35 -29.83
C ARG A 130 -25.82 7.38 -29.31
N PRO A 131 -26.25 8.57 -28.88
CA PRO A 131 -25.37 9.47 -28.13
C PRO A 131 -24.85 8.77 -26.87
N PRO A 132 -23.65 9.11 -26.39
CA PRO A 132 -23.09 8.52 -25.19
C PRO A 132 -23.86 8.96 -23.93
N SER A 133 -23.74 8.18 -22.85
CA SER A 133 -24.29 8.55 -21.54
C SER A 133 -23.57 9.74 -20.90
N ASN A 134 -24.03 10.14 -19.72
CA ASN A 134 -23.23 10.88 -18.75
C ASN A 134 -21.91 10.14 -18.45
N VAL A 135 -20.87 10.91 -18.10
CA VAL A 135 -19.60 10.37 -17.58
C VAL A 135 -19.75 10.19 -16.08
N GLU A 136 -19.48 8.98 -15.61
CA GLU A 136 -19.41 8.65 -14.19
C GLU A 136 -17.94 8.56 -13.78
N VAL A 137 -17.60 9.07 -12.60
CA VAL A 137 -16.25 8.94 -12.03
C VAL A 137 -16.28 7.80 -11.03
N LEU A 138 -15.64 6.70 -11.38
CA LEU A 138 -15.41 5.59 -10.46
C LEU A 138 -14.21 5.95 -9.58
N SER A 139 -14.53 6.45 -8.38
CA SER A 139 -13.54 6.78 -7.36
C SER A 139 -13.45 5.66 -6.34
N PHE A 140 -12.24 5.43 -5.85
CA PHE A 140 -11.95 4.50 -4.79
C PHE A 140 -11.30 5.23 -3.63
N ALA A 141 -11.72 4.92 -2.41
CA ALA A 141 -10.81 5.03 -1.29
C ALA A 141 -9.98 3.76 -1.34
N GLY A 142 -8.66 3.90 -1.47
CA GLY A 142 -7.73 2.77 -1.40
C GLY A 142 -8.01 1.86 -0.20
N GLY A 143 -8.62 2.39 0.87
CA GLY A 143 -9.02 1.61 2.04
C GLY A 143 -7.84 0.84 2.63
N ASP A 144 -8.13 -0.22 3.39
CA ASP A 144 -7.17 -1.17 3.97
C ASP A 144 -6.21 -1.85 2.94
N CYS A 145 -6.23 -1.47 1.67
CA CYS A 145 -5.34 -2.00 0.62
C CYS A 145 -4.08 -1.17 0.38
N GLY A 146 -3.93 -0.03 1.04
CA GLY A 146 -2.60 0.53 1.25
C GLY A 146 -2.08 -0.05 2.55
N VAL A 147 -0.93 -0.74 2.52
CA VAL A 147 -0.24 -1.14 3.75
C VAL A 147 0.93 -0.24 4.05
N CYS A 148 1.52 0.42 3.05
CA CYS A 148 2.73 1.20 3.25
C CYS A 148 2.57 2.70 3.06
N VAL A 149 3.39 3.45 3.79
CA VAL A 149 3.56 4.89 3.60
C VAL A 149 5.00 5.22 3.29
N ASP A 150 5.20 6.07 2.28
CA ASP A 150 6.48 6.68 1.96
C ASP A 150 6.36 8.22 2.02
N GLY A 151 7.46 8.91 2.27
CA GLY A 151 7.48 10.37 2.23
C GLY A 151 7.07 10.86 0.85
N ALA A 152 6.05 11.72 0.79
CA ALA A 152 5.53 12.14 -0.49
C ALA A 152 6.54 13.03 -1.24
N GLU A 153 6.91 12.60 -2.45
CA GLU A 153 7.87 13.31 -3.30
C GLU A 153 7.16 14.33 -4.18
N ALA A 154 7.69 15.55 -4.26
CA ALA A 154 7.05 16.60 -5.05
C ALA A 154 7.12 16.31 -6.56
N ASP A 155 5.98 16.37 -7.24
CA ASP A 155 5.90 16.29 -8.70
C ASP A 155 5.77 17.68 -9.35
N ASN A 156 5.44 17.73 -10.65
CA ASN A 156 5.26 18.99 -11.38
C ASN A 156 4.08 19.85 -10.88
N PHE A 157 3.20 19.29 -10.06
CA PHE A 157 2.10 19.98 -9.39
C PHE A 157 2.42 20.33 -7.93
N GLY A 158 3.51 19.81 -7.37
CA GLY A 158 3.98 20.16 -6.02
C GLY A 158 4.45 21.61 -5.93
N GLN A 159 3.90 22.38 -4.99
CA GLN A 159 4.33 23.78 -4.79
C GLN A 159 5.64 23.92 -4.02
N SER A 160 6.06 22.89 -3.28
CA SER A 160 7.28 22.90 -2.47
C SER A 160 8.35 22.00 -3.08
N THR A 161 9.60 22.44 -3.10
CA THR A 161 10.74 21.60 -3.48
C THR A 161 11.26 20.72 -2.32
N TYR A 162 10.44 20.47 -1.31
CA TYR A 162 10.84 19.72 -0.11
C TYR A 162 9.98 18.46 0.00
N ASP A 163 10.66 17.31 -0.13
CA ASP A 163 10.09 15.98 0.00
C ASP A 163 10.27 15.51 1.44
N HIS A 164 9.16 15.26 2.13
CA HIS A 164 9.18 14.85 3.53
C HIS A 164 7.90 14.12 3.90
N ALA A 165 8.04 12.99 4.60
CA ALA A 165 6.97 12.33 5.34
C ALA A 165 6.53 13.18 6.53
N LEU A 166 7.50 13.76 7.25
CA LEU A 166 7.28 14.52 8.47
C LEU A 166 8.12 15.80 8.48
N TRP A 167 7.49 16.92 8.82
CA TRP A 167 8.16 18.19 9.02
C TRP A 167 8.01 18.67 10.46
N LEU A 168 9.13 18.79 11.16
CA LEU A 168 9.22 19.26 12.53
C LEU A 168 10.18 20.47 12.62
N PRO A 169 9.69 21.69 12.39
CA PRO A 169 10.47 22.91 12.56
C PRO A 169 11.22 22.96 13.88
N GLY A 170 12.51 23.25 13.81
CA GLY A 170 13.43 23.22 14.96
C GLY A 170 14.15 21.88 15.13
N VAL A 171 13.58 20.77 14.65
CA VAL A 171 14.17 19.43 14.70
C VAL A 171 14.78 19.05 13.35
N ALA A 172 13.97 18.72 12.35
CA ALA A 172 14.39 18.53 10.96
C ALA A 172 13.21 18.77 10.02
N LYS A 173 13.48 18.89 8.71
CA LYS A 173 12.48 19.31 7.72
C LYS A 173 12.24 18.28 6.62
N ASP A 174 12.88 17.14 6.75
CA ASP A 174 13.18 16.19 5.68
C ASP A 174 13.15 14.76 6.23
N PHE A 175 12.28 14.52 7.21
CA PHE A 175 12.06 13.17 7.71
C PHE A 175 11.34 12.36 6.64
N VAL A 176 11.81 11.15 6.38
CA VAL A 176 11.18 10.14 5.54
C VAL A 176 11.08 8.83 6.28
N PHE A 177 10.14 7.97 5.89
CA PHE A 177 10.07 6.63 6.42
C PHE A 177 11.34 5.85 6.03
N VAL A 178 11.95 5.17 6.99
CA VAL A 178 13.17 4.37 6.77
C VAL A 178 13.02 2.93 7.23
N ALA A 179 12.03 2.64 8.07
CA ALA A 179 11.72 1.29 8.46
C ALA A 179 10.25 1.20 8.90
N GLY A 180 9.58 0.11 8.55
CA GLY A 180 8.12 0.06 8.62
C GLY A 180 7.50 1.19 7.81
N GLY A 181 6.38 1.72 8.29
CA GLY A 181 5.58 2.71 7.58
C GLY A 181 4.24 2.11 7.23
N ASP A 182 3.42 1.79 8.23
CA ASP A 182 2.09 1.24 8.04
C ASP A 182 1.04 2.34 8.04
N PHE A 183 0.12 2.34 7.07
CA PHE A 183 -1.16 3.01 7.18
C PHE A 183 -2.26 1.94 7.18
N PHE A 184 -2.98 1.83 8.29
CA PHE A 184 -4.04 0.84 8.42
C PHE A 184 -5.35 1.51 8.77
N GLU A 185 -6.26 1.60 7.81
CA GLU A 185 -7.64 1.93 8.06
C GLU A 185 -8.34 0.74 8.74
N ARG A 186 -9.39 1.02 9.51
CA ARG A 186 -10.18 0.00 10.20
C ARG A 186 -11.63 0.14 9.82
N ALA A 187 -12.32 -1.00 9.81
CA ALA A 187 -13.76 -1.08 9.56
C ALA A 187 -14.62 -0.25 10.55
N ASP A 188 -14.09 0.15 11.71
CA ASP A 188 -14.77 1.02 12.68
C ASP A 188 -14.63 2.53 12.36
N GLY A 189 -13.97 2.90 11.28
CA GLY A 189 -13.75 4.28 10.87
C GLY A 189 -12.61 4.97 11.62
N THR A 190 -11.71 4.19 12.24
CA THR A 190 -10.42 4.68 12.73
C THR A 190 -9.31 4.26 11.78
N ALA A 191 -8.14 4.90 11.87
CA ALA A 191 -6.94 4.47 11.18
C ALA A 191 -5.70 4.68 12.04
N ILE A 192 -4.65 3.91 11.78
CA ILE A 192 -3.35 4.05 12.43
C ILE A 192 -2.27 4.34 11.39
N VAL A 193 -1.33 5.22 11.75
CA VAL A 193 -0.04 5.37 11.05
C VAL A 193 1.07 4.98 12.00
N THR A 194 1.90 3.99 11.64
CA THR A 194 3.08 3.59 12.42
C THR A 194 4.32 3.50 11.55
N GLY A 195 5.52 3.54 12.14
CA GLY A 195 6.77 3.35 11.39
C GLY A 195 7.94 4.13 11.98
N GLU A 196 9.12 4.06 11.36
CA GLU A 196 10.27 4.87 11.71
C GLU A 196 10.50 5.93 10.65
N VAL A 197 10.69 7.17 11.10
CA VAL A 197 11.15 8.24 10.24
C VAL A 197 12.55 8.71 10.64
N ALA A 198 13.40 8.98 9.66
CA ALA A 198 14.73 9.56 9.86
C ALA A 198 14.93 10.78 8.95
N SER A 199 15.70 11.76 9.42
CA SER A 199 16.05 12.92 8.61
C SER A 199 17.00 12.52 7.48
N LYS A 200 16.65 12.83 6.22
CA LYS A 200 17.53 12.62 5.05
C LYS A 200 18.91 13.24 5.24
N ALA A 201 18.98 14.46 5.78
CA ALA A 201 20.25 15.15 6.01
C ALA A 201 21.01 14.66 7.25
N LYS A 202 20.33 14.02 8.21
CA LYS A 202 20.85 13.61 9.52
C LYS A 202 20.20 12.30 9.99
N PRO A 203 20.60 11.15 9.42
CA PRO A 203 19.93 9.87 9.69
C PRO A 203 19.94 9.44 11.15
N GLU A 204 20.80 10.02 12.00
CA GLU A 204 20.81 9.80 13.44
C GLU A 204 19.60 10.42 14.17
N LEU A 205 18.93 11.40 13.55
CA LEU A 205 17.69 11.99 14.07
C LEU A 205 16.52 11.12 13.62
N ARG A 206 15.98 10.33 14.55
CA ARG A 206 14.95 9.33 14.26
C ARG A 206 13.77 9.43 15.22
N PHE A 207 12.57 9.13 14.71
CA PHE A 207 11.37 8.94 15.51
C PHE A 207 10.66 7.66 15.11
N GLU A 208 10.21 6.92 16.09
CA GLU A 208 9.10 5.99 15.93
C GLU A 208 7.78 6.77 15.97
N VAL A 209 6.93 6.53 14.98
CA VAL A 209 5.64 7.17 14.76
C VAL A 209 4.52 6.25 15.24
N ASP A 210 3.58 6.79 16.00
CA ASP A 210 2.29 6.17 16.33
C ASP A 210 1.20 7.25 16.27
N LEU A 211 0.38 7.24 15.21
CA LEU A 211 -0.75 8.13 15.04
C LEU A 211 -2.05 7.36 15.04
N LEU A 212 -3.04 7.88 15.76
CA LEU A 212 -4.42 7.46 15.69
C LEU A 212 -5.26 8.54 15.00
N LEU A 213 -5.95 8.13 13.95
CA LEU A 213 -6.93 8.91 13.22
C LEU A 213 -8.33 8.41 13.55
N THR A 214 -9.26 9.31 13.88
CA THR A 214 -10.64 8.93 14.21
C THR A 214 -11.67 9.89 13.63
N GLY A 215 -12.93 9.44 13.64
CA GLY A 215 -14.05 10.24 13.14
C GLY A 215 -13.94 10.42 11.64
N ARG A 216 -13.81 9.31 10.92
CA ARG A 216 -13.81 9.25 9.46
C ARG A 216 -15.08 9.87 8.90
N VAL A 217 -14.93 10.68 7.85
CA VAL A 217 -16.01 11.33 7.11
C VAL A 217 -15.72 11.16 5.63
N SER A 218 -16.66 10.56 4.91
CA SER A 218 -16.54 10.20 3.50
C SER A 218 -17.56 10.98 2.63
N PRO A 219 -17.35 11.08 1.30
CA PRO A 219 -18.31 11.68 0.39
C PRO A 219 -19.72 11.10 0.57
N GLY A 220 -20.69 11.98 0.82
CA GLY A 220 -22.09 11.59 1.07
C GLY A 220 -22.50 11.64 2.55
N ASP A 221 -21.55 11.73 3.48
CA ASP A 221 -21.85 11.92 4.90
C ASP A 221 -22.38 13.33 5.19
N VAL A 222 -23.20 13.46 6.24
CA VAL A 222 -23.83 14.75 6.63
C VAL A 222 -22.79 15.83 6.97
N LEU A 223 -21.61 15.43 7.46
CA LEU A 223 -20.53 16.34 7.84
C LEU A 223 -19.45 16.47 6.76
N TYR A 224 -19.75 16.04 5.52
CA TYR A 224 -18.81 16.09 4.42
C TYR A 224 -18.87 17.40 3.61
N PRO A 225 -17.72 18.02 3.25
CA PRO A 225 -16.41 17.81 3.88
C PRO A 225 -16.40 18.40 5.30
N PRO A 226 -15.50 17.95 6.20
CA PRO A 226 -15.37 18.56 7.52
C PRO A 226 -15.09 20.07 7.44
N LEU A 227 -15.48 20.80 8.50
CA LEU A 227 -15.25 22.24 8.57
C LEU A 227 -13.76 22.58 8.35
N ASN A 228 -13.51 23.56 7.47
CA ASN A 228 -12.18 24.01 7.03
C ASN A 228 -11.37 23.00 6.19
N SER A 229 -11.99 21.92 5.70
CA SER A 229 -11.38 21.00 4.74
C SER A 229 -11.95 21.22 3.32
N PRO A 230 -11.21 20.84 2.25
CA PRO A 230 -9.84 20.31 2.24
C PRO A 230 -8.73 21.35 2.52
N LYS A 231 -7.54 20.83 2.80
CA LYS A 231 -6.27 21.56 2.74
C LYS A 231 -5.68 21.40 1.34
N LEU A 232 -5.73 22.45 0.51
CA LEU A 232 -5.24 22.42 -0.87
C LEU A 232 -3.83 23.04 -0.96
N GLU A 233 -2.80 22.21 -1.18
CA GLU A 233 -1.38 22.62 -1.25
C GLU A 233 -0.68 22.33 -2.58
N LEU A 234 -1.34 21.68 -3.53
CA LEU A 234 -0.82 21.54 -4.90
C LEU A 234 -1.00 22.84 -5.68
N ASP A 235 -0.29 22.98 -6.80
CA ASP A 235 -0.54 24.04 -7.79
C ASP A 235 -2.04 24.08 -8.11
N PRO A 236 -2.69 25.27 -8.15
CA PRO A 236 -4.10 25.37 -8.49
C PRO A 236 -4.50 24.62 -9.77
N LEU A 237 -3.60 24.53 -10.76
CA LEU A 237 -3.81 23.79 -12.01
C LEU A 237 -3.87 22.27 -11.85
N ALA A 238 -3.49 21.74 -10.69
CA ALA A 238 -3.63 20.32 -10.37
C ALA A 238 -5.09 19.94 -10.11
N TYR A 239 -5.93 20.89 -9.69
CA TYR A 239 -7.30 20.61 -9.28
C TYR A 239 -8.28 20.63 -10.46
N ASP A 240 -9.26 19.73 -10.42
CA ASP A 240 -10.32 19.55 -11.42
C ASP A 240 -11.12 20.83 -11.69
N SER A 241 -11.30 21.67 -10.67
CA SER A 241 -11.90 23.00 -10.79
C SER A 241 -11.15 23.94 -11.74
N GLN A 242 -9.88 23.65 -12.02
CA GLN A 242 -9.02 24.32 -12.99
C GLN A 242 -8.64 23.42 -14.19
N GLY A 243 -9.29 22.26 -14.34
CA GLY A 243 -9.03 21.30 -15.41
C GLY A 243 -7.89 20.32 -15.14
N GLY A 244 -7.37 20.28 -13.91
CA GLY A 244 -6.34 19.34 -13.48
C GLY A 244 -6.88 17.95 -13.09
N PRO A 245 -5.98 16.99 -12.81
CA PRO A 245 -6.35 15.59 -12.55
C PRO A 245 -6.90 15.33 -11.13
N VAL A 246 -6.71 16.24 -10.18
CA VAL A 246 -7.04 16.01 -8.76
C VAL A 246 -8.46 16.48 -8.46
N ASN A 247 -9.32 15.58 -7.97
CA ASN A 247 -10.67 15.90 -7.51
C ASN A 247 -10.78 15.75 -5.98
N PRO A 248 -10.74 16.85 -5.20
CA PRO A 248 -10.86 16.80 -3.75
C PRO A 248 -12.21 16.30 -3.23
N ALA A 249 -13.26 16.27 -4.06
CA ALA A 249 -14.57 15.72 -3.68
C ALA A 249 -14.58 14.18 -3.61
N GLY A 250 -13.51 13.52 -4.08
CA GLY A 250 -13.28 12.09 -3.91
C GLY A 250 -12.51 11.73 -2.63
N TRP A 251 -11.98 12.72 -1.91
CA TRP A 251 -11.20 12.47 -0.68
C TRP A 251 -12.12 12.11 0.48
N HIS A 252 -11.59 11.32 1.41
CA HIS A 252 -12.17 11.14 2.73
C HIS A 252 -11.25 11.75 3.80
N TYR A 253 -11.79 11.95 4.99
CA TYR A 253 -11.15 12.74 6.04
C TYR A 253 -11.26 12.09 7.41
N TYR A 254 -10.30 12.37 8.28
CA TYR A 254 -10.34 12.05 9.70
C TYR A 254 -10.45 13.34 10.52
N SER A 255 -11.58 13.49 11.21
CA SER A 255 -11.88 14.71 11.97
C SER A 255 -10.98 14.88 13.20
N ASN A 256 -10.37 13.81 13.72
CA ASN A 256 -9.37 13.90 14.78
C ASN A 256 -8.08 13.17 14.39
N THR A 257 -6.95 13.76 14.79
CA THR A 257 -5.61 13.20 14.70
C THR A 257 -4.96 13.40 16.06
N THR A 258 -4.44 12.33 16.64
CA THR A 258 -3.65 12.33 17.88
C THR A 258 -2.52 11.34 17.72
N GLY A 259 -1.36 11.59 18.28
CA GLY A 259 -0.28 10.62 18.21
C GLY A 259 0.91 10.92 19.09
N ILE A 260 1.84 9.98 19.12
CA ILE A 260 3.11 10.06 19.83
C ILE A 260 4.24 9.84 18.83
N LEU A 261 5.28 10.66 18.93
CA LEU A 261 6.58 10.41 18.28
C LEU A 261 7.59 10.10 19.37
N THR A 262 8.14 8.89 19.35
CA THR A 262 9.15 8.43 20.31
C THR A 262 10.53 8.54 19.69
N GLY A 263 11.38 9.38 20.27
CA GLY A 263 12.72 9.64 19.76
C GLY A 263 13.63 8.43 19.85
N ARG A 264 14.40 8.23 18.78
CA ARG A 264 15.41 7.17 18.60
C ARG A 264 16.75 7.80 18.22
N GLY A 265 17.86 7.08 18.38
CA GLY A 265 19.20 7.57 18.01
C GLY A 265 19.60 8.84 18.79
N ASP A 266 19.90 9.92 18.08
CA ASP A 266 20.25 11.22 18.68
C ASP A 266 19.04 11.95 19.31
N LEU A 267 17.84 11.36 19.20
CA LEU A 267 16.61 11.84 19.84
C LEU A 267 16.14 10.90 20.98
N GLU A 268 16.91 9.87 21.33
CA GLU A 268 16.56 8.86 22.34
C GLU A 268 16.10 9.49 23.67
N GLY A 269 14.93 9.06 24.14
CA GLY A 269 14.27 9.56 25.35
C GLY A 269 13.44 10.84 25.15
N GLY A 270 13.49 11.44 23.97
CA GLY A 270 12.54 12.48 23.56
C GLY A 270 11.18 11.88 23.24
N VAL A 271 10.09 12.54 23.66
CA VAL A 271 8.73 12.14 23.33
C VAL A 271 7.94 13.38 22.95
N ILE A 272 7.29 13.32 21.80
CA ILE A 272 6.43 14.37 21.27
C ILE A 272 5.00 13.83 21.21
N GLN A 273 4.04 14.62 21.69
CA GLN A 273 2.64 14.45 21.37
C GLN A 273 2.30 15.31 20.16
N VAL A 274 1.53 14.76 19.23
CA VAL A 274 0.96 15.49 18.10
C VAL A 274 -0.56 15.47 18.16
N ASP A 275 -1.18 16.59 17.79
CA ASP A 275 -2.62 16.76 17.70
C ASP A 275 -2.98 17.46 16.38
N ARG A 276 -4.22 17.30 15.90
CA ARG A 276 -4.70 17.96 14.68
C ARG A 276 -4.58 19.50 14.77
N MET A 277 -3.94 20.12 13.78
CA MET A 277 -3.97 21.57 13.55
C MET A 277 -4.79 21.93 12.30
N GLY A 278 -5.87 22.70 12.42
CA GLY A 278 -6.56 23.26 11.25
C GLY A 278 -7.47 22.27 10.53
N PRO A 279 -7.39 22.09 9.18
CA PRO A 279 -8.21 21.15 8.42
C PRO A 279 -8.16 19.71 8.96
N ALA A 280 -9.16 18.89 8.64
CA ALA A 280 -9.14 17.46 8.96
C ALA A 280 -8.03 16.76 8.16
N PHE A 281 -7.44 15.71 8.73
CA PHE A 281 -6.45 14.87 8.04
C PHE A 281 -7.12 14.26 6.81
N GLN A 282 -6.51 14.38 5.64
CA GLN A 282 -7.14 14.07 4.36
C GLN A 282 -6.42 12.93 3.67
N VAL A 283 -7.18 12.05 3.00
CA VAL A 283 -6.67 10.88 2.30
C VAL A 283 -7.32 10.80 0.92
N GLY A 284 -6.51 10.56 -0.12
CA GLY A 284 -6.97 10.50 -1.51
C GLY A 284 -5.88 10.88 -2.53
N TYR A 285 -6.23 10.84 -3.81
CA TYR A 285 -5.34 11.28 -4.90
C TYR A 285 -5.01 12.76 -4.79
N GLY A 286 -3.72 13.08 -4.70
CA GLY A 286 -3.21 14.42 -4.47
C GLY A 286 -3.45 14.97 -3.07
N ALA A 287 -3.93 14.15 -2.14
CA ALA A 287 -4.23 14.58 -0.78
C ALA A 287 -2.96 14.76 0.07
N SER A 288 -1.82 14.19 -0.33
CA SER A 288 -0.51 14.46 0.28
C SER A 288 -0.10 15.94 0.11
N GLY A 289 -0.63 16.63 -0.91
CA GLY A 289 -0.27 18.02 -1.19
C GLY A 289 1.13 18.18 -1.79
N LYS A 290 1.79 17.07 -2.18
CA LYS A 290 3.13 17.05 -2.77
C LYS A 290 3.13 16.61 -4.23
N ASN A 291 2.32 15.62 -4.55
CA ASN A 291 2.14 15.10 -5.90
C ASN A 291 0.67 14.73 -6.14
N ILE A 292 0.35 14.14 -7.28
CA ILE A 292 -1.00 13.67 -7.62
C ILE A 292 -1.29 12.21 -7.25
N GLN A 293 -0.37 11.51 -6.59
CA GLN A 293 -0.52 10.10 -6.20
C GLN A 293 -1.52 9.93 -5.05
N TYR A 294 -1.94 8.69 -4.79
CA TYR A 294 -2.77 8.39 -3.63
C TYR A 294 -1.93 8.56 -2.36
N GLY A 295 -2.37 9.42 -1.46
CA GLY A 295 -1.61 9.72 -0.26
C GLY A 295 -2.47 10.38 0.79
N ALA A 296 -1.81 10.88 1.83
CA ALA A 296 -2.49 11.57 2.90
C ALA A 296 -1.65 12.72 3.46
N SER A 297 -2.33 13.70 4.05
CA SER A 297 -1.67 14.75 4.81
C SER A 297 -2.50 15.31 5.95
N GLY A 298 -1.79 15.92 6.89
CA GLY A 298 -2.39 16.69 7.97
C GLY A 298 -1.38 17.64 8.59
N TRP A 299 -1.85 18.82 8.97
CA TRP A 299 -1.08 19.72 9.81
C TRP A 299 -1.22 19.33 11.28
N LEU A 300 -0.16 19.55 12.05
CA LEU A 300 -0.01 19.09 13.42
C LEU A 300 0.32 20.24 14.37
N ASP A 301 -0.33 20.26 15.51
CA ASP A 301 0.17 20.94 16.71
C ASP A 301 1.10 19.97 17.44
N ILE A 302 2.27 20.46 17.86
CA ILE A 302 3.35 19.67 18.45
C ILE A 302 3.52 20.08 19.90
N LYS A 303 3.56 19.10 20.81
CA LYS A 303 3.87 19.29 22.22
C LYS A 303 4.98 18.36 22.68
N VAL A 304 6.06 18.91 23.21
CA VAL A 304 7.18 18.10 23.72
C VAL A 304 6.84 17.60 25.13
N LEU A 305 6.70 16.28 25.31
CA LEU A 305 6.42 15.64 26.59
C LEU A 305 7.69 15.34 27.39
N SER A 306 8.75 14.88 26.71
CA SER A 306 10.08 14.67 27.29
C SER A 306 11.17 15.08 26.31
N LYS A 307 12.33 15.48 26.86
CA LYS A 307 13.49 15.88 26.07
C LYS A 307 14.44 14.70 25.86
N PRO A 308 15.15 14.66 24.72
CA PRO A 308 16.19 13.67 24.49
C PRO A 308 17.22 13.65 25.61
N THR A 309 17.65 12.44 25.95
CA THR A 309 18.70 12.18 26.94
C THR A 309 20.09 12.33 26.36
N THR A 310 20.20 12.26 25.03
CA THR A 310 21.40 12.44 24.21
C THR A 310 21.10 13.40 23.05
N GLY A 311 22.14 13.84 22.33
CA GLY A 311 21.99 14.53 21.04
C GLY A 311 21.24 15.87 21.04
N LYS A 312 20.33 16.03 20.07
CA LYS A 312 19.69 17.31 19.74
C LYS A 312 18.54 17.63 20.70
N LYS A 313 18.50 18.86 21.22
CA LYS A 313 17.37 19.31 22.04
C LYS A 313 16.13 19.54 21.17
N LEU A 314 14.99 19.07 21.66
CA LEU A 314 13.67 19.46 21.14
C LEU A 314 13.33 20.86 21.68
N GLU A 315 13.08 21.79 20.77
CA GLU A 315 12.55 23.12 21.09
C GLU A 315 11.07 23.01 21.50
N PRO A 316 10.54 23.94 22.33
CA PRO A 316 9.17 23.86 22.84
C PRO A 316 8.11 23.97 21.72
N ASP A 317 6.86 23.67 22.10
CA ASP A 317 5.66 23.57 21.27
C ASP A 317 5.71 24.34 19.93
N SER A 318 5.45 23.61 18.86
CA SER A 318 5.62 24.07 17.48
C SER A 318 4.47 23.56 16.61
N LYS A 319 4.59 23.78 15.30
CA LYS A 319 3.67 23.27 14.29
C LYS A 319 4.44 22.42 13.31
N GLY A 320 3.82 21.36 12.81
CA GLY A 320 4.42 20.48 11.81
C GLY A 320 3.38 19.97 10.83
N ASP A 321 3.80 19.02 10.01
CA ASP A 321 2.89 18.31 9.11
C ASP A 321 3.37 16.89 8.85
N PHE A 322 2.41 16.03 8.50
CA PHE A 322 2.64 14.75 7.85
C PHE A 322 2.17 14.85 6.39
N ASN A 323 2.97 14.36 5.46
CA ASN A 323 2.59 14.21 4.05
C ASN A 323 3.24 12.93 3.50
N PHE A 324 2.45 11.92 3.19
CA PHE A 324 2.97 10.65 2.69
C PHE A 324 2.12 10.13 1.54
N ASP A 325 2.76 9.41 0.65
CA ASP A 325 2.06 8.62 -0.35
C ASP A 325 1.79 7.25 0.24
N ILE A 326 0.68 6.65 -0.16
CA ILE A 326 0.24 5.35 0.34
C ILE A 326 0.44 4.35 -0.80
N ASP A 327 1.34 3.39 -0.57
CA ASP A 327 1.63 2.30 -1.49
C ASP A 327 0.95 0.99 -1.03
N ARG A 328 0.71 0.12 -2.00
CA ARG A 328 0.12 -1.21 -1.80
C ARG A 328 1.10 -2.26 -1.36
N ASP A 329 2.36 -2.12 -1.75
CA ASP A 329 3.38 -3.12 -1.48
C ASP A 329 4.53 -2.52 -0.67
N CYS A 330 4.79 -3.10 0.51
CA CYS A 330 5.86 -2.72 1.41
C CYS A 330 7.11 -3.55 1.13
N ALA A 331 8.04 -3.08 0.31
CA ALA A 331 9.30 -3.78 0.13
C ALA A 331 10.34 -3.35 1.19
N ALA A 332 10.83 -4.32 1.94
CA ALA A 332 11.97 -4.19 2.83
C ALA A 332 13.06 -5.20 2.44
N CYS A 333 14.30 -4.87 2.78
CA CYS A 333 15.43 -5.77 2.64
C CYS A 333 15.68 -6.51 3.96
N PRO A 334 15.43 -7.83 4.01
CA PRO A 334 15.71 -8.63 5.18
C PRO A 334 17.21 -8.83 5.33
N ASP A 335 17.73 -8.53 6.51
CA ASP A 335 19.09 -8.90 6.93
C ASP A 335 19.06 -9.66 8.26
N SER A 336 20.21 -10.16 8.70
CA SER A 336 20.33 -10.84 9.97
C SER A 336 20.24 -9.89 11.15
N ALA A 337 19.22 -10.08 11.98
CA ALA A 337 19.19 -9.47 13.29
C ALA A 337 20.23 -10.17 14.19
N GLY A 338 21.29 -9.46 14.57
CA GLY A 338 22.40 -10.02 15.34
C GLY A 338 23.31 -10.96 14.53
N ASN A 339 23.27 -12.27 14.82
CA ASN A 339 24.23 -13.23 14.23
C ASN A 339 23.67 -14.03 13.04
N HIS A 340 22.35 -14.09 12.86
CA HIS A 340 21.71 -14.88 11.81
C HIS A 340 20.34 -14.34 11.43
N ALA A 341 20.00 -14.48 10.15
CA ALA A 341 18.65 -14.24 9.64
C ALA A 341 17.77 -15.50 9.79
N LEU A 342 18.38 -16.66 9.59
CA LEU A 342 17.75 -17.98 9.73
C LEU A 342 18.69 -18.91 10.50
N ALA A 343 18.18 -19.56 11.55
CA ALA A 343 18.88 -20.62 12.24
C ALA A 343 18.04 -21.89 12.29
N ILE A 344 18.62 -22.98 11.82
CA ILE A 344 18.07 -24.34 11.91
C ILE A 344 19.22 -25.21 12.42
N PRO A 345 19.34 -25.47 13.73
CA PRO A 345 20.57 -26.01 14.33
C PRO A 345 21.18 -27.25 13.66
N GLN A 346 20.35 -28.10 13.08
CA GLN A 346 20.75 -29.32 12.37
C GLN A 346 20.98 -29.16 10.86
N ILE A 347 20.69 -27.99 10.27
CA ILE A 347 20.90 -27.66 8.85
C ILE A 347 21.97 -26.57 8.68
N GLY A 348 21.88 -25.49 9.45
CA GLY A 348 22.79 -24.34 9.49
C GLY A 348 22.42 -23.40 10.63
N GLN A 349 23.38 -23.00 11.48
CA GLN A 349 23.09 -22.22 12.69
C GLN A 349 23.18 -20.72 12.47
N ASP A 350 24.01 -20.29 11.53
CA ASP A 350 24.30 -18.89 11.26
C ASP A 350 24.10 -18.61 9.77
N MET A 351 22.85 -18.65 9.28
CA MET A 351 22.55 -18.33 7.88
C MET A 351 22.11 -16.87 7.73
N VAL A 352 22.69 -16.18 6.75
CA VAL A 352 22.43 -14.78 6.42
C VAL A 352 22.07 -14.63 4.95
N PHE A 353 21.33 -13.59 4.59
CA PHE A 353 21.04 -13.29 3.19
C PHE A 353 22.34 -12.92 2.44
N VAL A 354 22.53 -13.51 1.27
CA VAL A 354 23.71 -13.25 0.42
C VAL A 354 23.34 -12.80 -0.99
N GLU A 355 22.08 -12.94 -1.40
CA GLU A 355 21.58 -12.52 -2.72
C GLU A 355 20.06 -12.34 -2.68
N GLY A 356 19.55 -11.25 -3.26
CA GLY A 356 18.12 -11.09 -3.55
C GLY A 356 17.18 -11.17 -2.35
N GLY A 357 17.65 -10.83 -1.13
CA GLY A 357 16.81 -10.76 0.05
C GLY A 357 15.67 -9.75 -0.15
N GLN A 358 14.42 -10.21 -0.02
CA GLN A 358 13.23 -9.36 -0.12
C GLN A 358 12.17 -9.81 0.88
N PHE A 359 11.64 -8.87 1.64
CA PHE A 359 10.45 -9.02 2.45
C PHE A 359 9.42 -8.04 1.90
N VAL A 360 8.31 -8.55 1.37
CA VAL A 360 7.26 -7.72 0.78
C VAL A 360 5.96 -7.98 1.51
N GLU A 361 5.42 -6.98 2.20
CA GLU A 361 4.04 -7.04 2.70
C GLU A 361 3.09 -6.53 1.64
N HIS A 362 2.02 -7.27 1.39
CA HIS A 362 1.06 -7.01 0.33
C HIS A 362 -0.21 -6.43 0.92
N ALA A 363 -0.87 -5.60 0.13
CA ALA A 363 -2.18 -5.02 0.41
C ALA A 363 -3.26 -6.04 0.83
N ASP A 364 -3.18 -7.29 0.34
CA ASP A 364 -4.15 -8.34 0.68
C ASP A 364 -3.94 -8.99 2.06
N GLY A 365 -3.00 -8.48 2.85
CA GLY A 365 -2.67 -8.99 4.19
C GLY A 365 -1.82 -10.25 4.16
N THR A 366 -1.19 -10.58 3.03
CA THR A 366 -0.09 -11.54 2.94
C THR A 366 1.27 -10.84 2.95
N ALA A 367 2.34 -11.59 3.20
CA ALA A 367 3.70 -11.12 2.97
C ALA A 367 4.55 -12.24 2.35
N THR A 368 5.58 -11.87 1.60
CA THR A 368 6.53 -12.81 1.01
C THR A 368 7.94 -12.53 1.51
N LEU A 369 8.66 -13.56 1.97
CA LEU A 369 10.08 -13.50 2.29
C LEU A 369 10.85 -14.40 1.32
N ARG A 370 11.75 -13.78 0.54
CA ARG A 370 12.51 -14.43 -0.52
C ARG A 370 13.99 -14.08 -0.48
N GLY A 371 14.81 -14.92 -1.10
CA GLY A 371 16.21 -14.65 -1.34
C GLY A 371 17.09 -15.86 -1.09
N VAL A 372 18.40 -15.70 -1.30
CA VAL A 372 19.37 -16.75 -1.03
C VAL A 372 20.02 -16.50 0.32
N VAL A 373 19.94 -17.48 1.20
CA VAL A 373 20.70 -17.51 2.46
C VAL A 373 21.89 -18.46 2.34
N ALA A 374 22.98 -18.13 3.03
CA ALA A 374 24.16 -18.98 3.13
C ALA A 374 24.66 -19.07 4.57
N ASP A 375 25.21 -20.23 4.93
CA ASP A 375 25.92 -20.40 6.20
C ASP A 375 27.19 -19.54 6.21
N VAL A 376 27.35 -18.70 7.24
CA VAL A 376 28.48 -17.78 7.38
C VAL A 376 29.83 -18.52 7.45
N GLN A 377 29.86 -19.71 8.03
CA GLN A 377 31.09 -20.50 8.17
C GLN A 377 31.36 -21.35 6.93
N ILE A 378 30.31 -21.73 6.19
CA ILE A 378 30.42 -22.57 4.99
C ILE A 378 29.58 -21.95 3.85
N PRO A 379 30.07 -20.88 3.18
CA PRO A 379 29.28 -20.10 2.21
C PRO A 379 28.85 -20.86 0.95
N THR A 380 29.39 -22.06 0.72
CA THR A 380 28.94 -22.97 -0.35
C THR A 380 27.63 -23.67 -0.01
N ARG A 381 27.23 -23.73 1.27
CA ARG A 381 25.92 -24.23 1.72
C ARG A 381 24.89 -23.12 1.62
N LYS A 382 24.15 -23.12 0.52
CA LYS A 382 23.16 -22.10 0.19
C LYS A 382 21.76 -22.68 0.10
N TRP A 383 20.78 -21.82 0.34
CA TRP A 383 19.36 -22.12 0.17
C TRP A 383 18.67 -20.93 -0.46
N ASP A 384 17.91 -21.17 -1.52
CA ASP A 384 16.93 -20.21 -2.03
C ASP A 384 15.64 -20.40 -1.23
N ILE A 385 15.17 -19.34 -0.56
CA ILE A 385 13.99 -19.37 0.29
C ILE A 385 12.81 -18.70 -0.42
N ASP A 386 11.62 -19.29 -0.29
CA ASP A 386 10.36 -18.69 -0.70
C ASP A 386 9.31 -19.00 0.37
N VAL A 387 8.93 -17.97 1.13
CA VAL A 387 8.01 -18.09 2.26
C VAL A 387 6.85 -17.13 2.06
N THR A 388 5.64 -17.64 2.24
CA THR A 388 4.41 -16.84 2.33
C THR A 388 3.94 -16.79 3.78
N LEU A 389 3.76 -15.56 4.25
CA LEU A 389 3.07 -15.24 5.49
C LEU A 389 1.65 -14.81 5.15
N SER A 390 0.66 -15.25 5.93
CA SER A 390 -0.73 -14.87 5.67
C SER A 390 -1.55 -14.80 6.96
N VAL A 391 -2.78 -14.28 6.82
CA VAL A 391 -3.69 -14.00 7.93
C VAL A 391 -3.04 -12.98 8.87
N ARG A 392 -2.79 -11.78 8.33
CA ARG A 392 -2.29 -10.63 9.09
C ARG A 392 -3.27 -10.24 10.19
N VAL A 393 -2.75 -9.93 11.37
CA VAL A 393 -3.49 -9.43 12.53
C VAL A 393 -2.82 -8.14 12.98
N ASN A 394 -3.49 -7.02 12.73
CA ASN A 394 -3.01 -5.68 13.05
C ASN A 394 -3.44 -5.26 14.47
N PRO A 395 -2.71 -4.33 15.10
CA PRO A 395 -3.15 -3.65 16.32
C PRO A 395 -4.62 -3.23 16.25
N GLY A 396 -5.35 -3.49 17.34
CA GLY A 396 -6.79 -3.18 17.47
C GLY A 396 -7.77 -4.14 16.78
N SER A 397 -7.28 -5.14 16.04
CA SER A 397 -8.14 -6.22 15.55
C SER A 397 -8.74 -7.03 16.71
N GLN A 398 -9.91 -7.66 16.51
CA GLN A 398 -10.56 -8.46 17.58
C GLN A 398 -9.69 -9.61 18.11
N THR A 399 -8.83 -10.19 17.27
CA THR A 399 -7.92 -11.29 17.62
C THR A 399 -6.54 -10.79 18.06
N TYR A 400 -6.41 -9.52 18.43
CA TYR A 400 -5.15 -8.89 18.81
C TYR A 400 -4.90 -8.94 20.34
N PRO A 401 -3.68 -9.25 20.79
CA PRO A 401 -2.66 -9.97 20.04
C PRO A 401 -3.11 -11.43 19.82
N PRO A 402 -2.58 -12.13 18.80
CA PRO A 402 -2.91 -13.53 18.59
C PRO A 402 -2.56 -14.41 19.80
N ALA A 403 -3.32 -15.50 19.97
CA ALA A 403 -3.01 -16.47 21.00
C ALA A 403 -1.56 -16.94 20.89
N THR A 404 -0.89 -17.06 22.05
CA THR A 404 0.53 -17.41 22.22
C THR A 404 1.54 -16.42 21.64
N SER A 405 1.13 -15.25 21.18
CA SER A 405 2.03 -14.15 20.81
C SER A 405 2.09 -13.11 21.93
N PRO A 406 3.13 -12.27 22.01
CA PRO A 406 4.35 -12.24 21.17
C PRO A 406 5.45 -13.27 21.52
N LYS A 407 6.42 -13.44 20.60
CA LYS A 407 7.75 -14.06 20.82
C LYS A 407 8.68 -13.00 21.42
N LEU A 408 8.89 -13.03 22.74
CA LEU A 408 9.78 -12.08 23.43
C LEU A 408 11.14 -12.71 23.71
N GLU A 409 12.20 -12.20 23.08
CA GLU A 409 13.58 -12.72 23.24
C GLU A 409 14.57 -11.70 23.80
N LEU A 410 14.21 -10.42 23.87
CA LEU A 410 15.04 -9.41 24.52
C LEU A 410 14.93 -9.50 26.05
N PRO A 411 15.90 -8.94 26.80
CA PRO A 411 15.77 -8.79 28.24
C PRO A 411 14.45 -8.10 28.60
N SER A 412 13.79 -8.55 29.67
CA SER A 412 12.44 -8.07 30.01
C SER A 412 12.33 -6.55 30.17
N GLY A 413 13.40 -5.89 30.62
CA GLY A 413 13.47 -4.43 30.76
C GLY A 413 13.51 -3.65 29.44
N ALA A 414 13.59 -4.32 28.29
CA ALA A 414 13.49 -3.67 26.97
C ALA A 414 12.04 -3.31 26.61
N TYR A 415 11.05 -3.98 27.21
CA TYR A 415 9.63 -3.82 26.89
C TYR A 415 8.94 -2.75 27.75
N GLN A 416 8.01 -2.01 27.16
CA GLN A 416 7.31 -0.89 27.77
C GLN A 416 6.57 -1.26 29.07
N GLN A 417 5.98 -2.46 29.12
CA GLN A 417 5.37 -3.01 30.34
C GLN A 417 6.33 -3.09 31.55
N ASN A 418 7.64 -3.07 31.30
CA ASN A 418 8.71 -3.06 32.31
C ASN A 418 9.54 -1.76 32.29
N GLY A 419 9.04 -0.69 31.67
CA GLY A 419 9.70 0.61 31.58
C GLY A 419 10.73 0.75 30.45
N GLY A 420 10.78 -0.21 29.53
CA GLY A 420 11.58 -0.14 28.31
C GLY A 420 10.93 0.69 27.21
N SER A 421 11.59 0.76 26.05
CA SER A 421 11.16 1.58 24.91
C SER A 421 10.39 0.82 23.83
N ILE A 422 10.35 -0.51 23.90
CA ILE A 422 9.65 -1.36 22.93
C ILE A 422 8.18 -1.50 23.33
N ASP A 423 7.29 -0.98 22.50
CA ASP A 423 5.85 -1.17 22.61
C ASP A 423 5.40 -2.32 21.71
N THR A 424 4.99 -3.44 22.32
CA THR A 424 4.53 -4.62 21.58
C THR A 424 3.12 -4.47 21.05
N ASP A 425 2.36 -3.47 21.53
CA ASP A 425 0.98 -3.21 21.07
C ASP A 425 0.96 -2.52 19.68
N LEU A 426 2.14 -2.12 19.19
CA LEU A 426 2.35 -1.60 17.83
C LEU A 426 2.78 -2.68 16.83
N TRP A 427 3.06 -3.90 17.29
CA TRP A 427 3.46 -4.99 16.39
C TRP A 427 2.25 -5.55 15.67
N HIS A 428 2.44 -5.98 14.44
CA HIS A 428 1.47 -6.79 13.72
C HIS A 428 1.99 -8.23 13.51
N TYR A 429 1.09 -9.15 13.18
CA TYR A 429 1.39 -10.59 13.22
C TYR A 429 0.83 -11.34 12.01
N TYR A 430 1.50 -12.41 11.60
CA TYR A 430 1.02 -13.36 10.59
C TYR A 430 0.76 -14.73 11.21
N LEU A 431 -0.51 -15.19 11.18
CA LEU A 431 -0.88 -16.45 11.85
C LEU A 431 -0.40 -17.69 11.10
N VAL A 432 -0.10 -17.56 9.81
CA VAL A 432 0.34 -18.66 8.95
C VAL A 432 1.72 -18.33 8.39
N THR A 433 2.61 -19.31 8.46
CA THR A 433 3.89 -19.34 7.75
C THR A 433 3.89 -20.63 6.95
N ASP A 434 4.02 -20.53 5.63
CA ASP A 434 4.20 -21.66 4.73
C ASP A 434 5.31 -21.31 3.73
N GLY A 435 6.33 -22.14 3.66
CA GLY A 435 7.45 -21.85 2.77
C GLY A 435 8.31 -23.05 2.49
N VAL A 436 9.25 -22.85 1.58
CA VAL A 436 10.24 -23.85 1.18
C VAL A 436 11.64 -23.25 1.11
N MET A 437 12.63 -24.09 1.32
CA MET A 437 14.03 -23.81 1.01
C MET A 437 14.49 -24.81 -0.05
N THR A 438 14.95 -24.29 -1.19
CA THR A 438 15.52 -25.08 -2.29
C THR A 438 17.03 -25.02 -2.21
N GLY A 439 17.67 -26.19 -2.13
CA GLY A 439 19.10 -26.29 -1.91
C GLY A 439 19.90 -25.82 -3.11
N LEU A 440 20.92 -25.00 -2.85
CA LEU A 440 21.88 -24.50 -3.81
C LEU A 440 23.31 -24.85 -3.37
N GLY A 441 24.28 -24.78 -4.29
CA GLY A 441 25.68 -25.09 -4.00
C GLY A 441 25.84 -26.50 -3.42
N ASP A 442 26.46 -26.62 -2.25
CA ASP A 442 26.62 -27.90 -1.56
C ASP A 442 25.29 -28.53 -1.16
N ASN A 443 24.21 -27.76 -1.04
CA ASN A 443 22.89 -28.27 -0.71
C ASN A 443 22.07 -28.63 -1.96
N ALA A 444 22.63 -28.52 -3.16
CA ALA A 444 21.91 -28.76 -4.42
C ALA A 444 21.15 -30.09 -4.45
N GLY A 445 19.85 -30.00 -4.75
CA GLY A 445 18.91 -31.14 -4.74
C GLY A 445 18.17 -31.31 -3.41
N GLY A 446 18.56 -30.60 -2.36
CA GLY A 446 17.83 -30.54 -1.10
C GLY A 446 16.53 -29.75 -1.24
N LEU A 447 15.50 -30.16 -0.51
CA LEU A 447 14.24 -29.45 -0.38
C LEU A 447 13.76 -29.54 1.06
N VAL A 448 13.44 -28.39 1.66
CA VAL A 448 13.01 -28.29 3.05
C VAL A 448 11.72 -27.49 3.10
N LYS A 449 10.73 -27.97 3.86
CA LYS A 449 9.49 -27.24 4.15
C LYS A 449 9.62 -26.48 5.47
N LEU A 450 9.12 -25.25 5.48
CA LEU A 450 9.03 -24.37 6.63
C LEU A 450 7.56 -24.13 6.99
N THR A 451 7.23 -24.25 8.27
CA THR A 451 5.91 -23.93 8.81
C THR A 451 6.03 -23.27 10.17
N ARG A 452 4.99 -22.53 10.60
CA ARG A 452 4.97 -21.88 11.91
C ARG A 452 5.12 -22.88 13.08
N MET A 453 5.88 -22.50 14.11
CA MET A 453 5.92 -23.15 15.41
C MET A 453 5.61 -22.13 16.52
N GLY A 454 4.62 -22.40 17.38
CA GLY A 454 4.36 -21.54 18.54
C GLY A 454 3.77 -20.15 18.20
N PRO A 455 4.32 -19.03 18.69
CA PRO A 455 3.84 -17.67 18.41
C PRO A 455 3.68 -17.40 16.91
N ALA A 456 2.82 -16.42 16.57
CA ALA A 456 2.70 -15.94 15.20
C ALA A 456 4.02 -15.24 14.77
N PHE A 457 4.30 -15.23 13.47
CA PHE A 457 5.41 -14.41 12.96
C PHE A 457 5.07 -12.95 13.25
N GLN A 458 5.96 -12.23 13.92
CA GLN A 458 5.72 -10.86 14.39
C GLN A 458 6.61 -9.88 13.63
N VAL A 459 6.12 -8.68 13.41
CA VAL A 459 6.84 -7.59 12.72
C VAL A 459 6.60 -6.30 13.49
N GLY A 460 7.65 -5.49 13.64
CA GLY A 460 7.63 -4.23 14.38
C GLY A 460 8.98 -3.88 15.03
N PHE A 461 9.01 -2.79 15.77
CA PHE A 461 10.21 -2.35 16.50
C PHE A 461 10.60 -3.33 17.60
N GLY A 462 11.81 -3.85 17.53
CA GLY A 462 12.34 -4.88 18.41
C GLY A 462 11.69 -6.25 18.23
N ALA A 463 10.90 -6.43 17.18
CA ALA A 463 10.22 -7.70 16.91
C ALA A 463 11.17 -8.79 16.42
N SER A 464 12.39 -8.44 15.97
CA SER A 464 13.45 -9.40 15.66
C SER A 464 13.93 -10.17 16.90
N GLY A 465 13.74 -9.58 18.09
CA GLY A 465 14.17 -10.16 19.35
C GLY A 465 15.67 -10.04 19.64
N LYS A 466 16.43 -9.31 18.82
CA LYS A 466 17.90 -9.19 18.95
C LYS A 466 18.38 -7.77 19.28
N HIS A 467 17.66 -6.75 18.84
CA HIS A 467 17.86 -5.34 19.20
C HIS A 467 16.54 -4.59 19.05
N THR A 468 16.57 -3.26 19.18
CA THR A 468 15.39 -2.38 19.25
C THR A 468 14.95 -1.83 17.89
N GLU A 469 15.55 -2.27 16.80
CA GLU A 469 15.25 -1.77 15.45
C GLU A 469 14.04 -2.49 14.85
N TYR A 470 13.48 -1.95 13.76
CA TYR A 470 12.36 -2.56 13.06
C TYR A 470 12.79 -3.88 12.41
N GLY A 471 12.00 -4.91 12.63
CA GLY A 471 12.36 -6.24 12.16
C GLY A 471 11.20 -7.22 12.25
N GLY A 472 11.50 -8.49 12.02
CA GLY A 472 10.53 -9.56 12.13
C GLY A 472 11.12 -10.84 12.70
N SER A 473 10.32 -11.63 13.40
CA SER A 473 10.79 -12.95 13.83
C SER A 473 9.67 -13.97 13.97
N GLY A 474 10.06 -15.24 13.93
CA GLY A 474 9.14 -16.35 14.14
C GLY A 474 9.88 -17.66 14.32
N TRP A 475 9.31 -18.54 15.15
CA TRP A 475 9.80 -19.90 15.29
C TRP A 475 9.20 -20.80 14.21
N LEU A 476 9.99 -21.78 13.76
CA LEU A 476 9.70 -22.64 12.62
C LEU A 476 9.69 -24.11 13.02
N THR A 477 8.73 -24.86 12.49
CA THR A 477 8.84 -26.31 12.29
C THR A 477 9.38 -26.56 10.89
N VAL A 478 10.41 -27.39 10.82
CA VAL A 478 11.18 -27.64 9.60
C VAL A 478 11.10 -29.12 9.24
N GLU A 479 10.83 -29.44 7.97
CA GLU A 479 10.76 -30.82 7.47
C GLU A 479 11.63 -31.00 6.23
N VAL A 480 12.56 -31.95 6.26
CA VAL A 480 13.42 -32.26 5.11
C VAL A 480 12.67 -33.19 4.15
N LEU A 481 12.25 -32.65 3.00
CA LEU A 481 11.49 -33.37 1.97
C LEU A 481 12.41 -34.10 0.97
N ALA A 482 13.58 -33.52 0.67
CA ALA A 482 14.60 -34.13 -0.16
C ALA A 482 16.00 -33.80 0.37
N GLN A 483 16.91 -34.77 0.26
CA GLN A 483 18.31 -34.63 0.67
C GLN A 483 19.17 -34.04 -0.47
N PRO A 484 20.23 -33.29 -0.15
CA PRO A 484 21.22 -32.88 -1.15
C PRO A 484 21.79 -34.07 -1.92
N SER A 485 21.98 -33.88 -3.23
CA SER A 485 22.39 -34.92 -4.18
C SER A 485 23.85 -35.37 -4.02
N ALA A 486 24.73 -34.47 -3.59
CA ALA A 486 26.15 -34.73 -3.33
C ALA A 486 26.65 -34.03 -2.04
N GLY A 487 25.73 -33.48 -1.25
CA GLY A 487 25.98 -32.58 -0.12
C GLY A 487 25.88 -33.22 1.27
N PRO A 488 25.87 -32.39 2.33
CA PRO A 488 25.59 -32.86 3.68
C PRO A 488 24.22 -33.56 3.73
N GLN A 489 24.12 -34.61 4.55
CA GLN A 489 22.85 -35.27 4.83
C GLN A 489 22.26 -34.71 6.12
N TYR A 490 20.98 -34.35 6.07
CA TYR A 490 20.26 -33.77 7.19
C TYR A 490 19.37 -34.81 7.87
N PRO A 491 19.12 -34.68 9.20
CA PRO A 491 18.26 -35.61 9.90
C PRO A 491 16.85 -35.65 9.30
N GLN A 492 16.27 -36.85 9.27
CA GLN A 492 14.87 -37.06 8.87
C GLN A 492 13.94 -36.72 10.04
N GLY A 493 12.75 -36.18 9.74
CA GLY A 493 11.74 -35.82 10.72
C GLY A 493 11.61 -34.30 10.96
N LYS A 494 10.81 -33.94 11.97
CA LYS A 494 10.55 -32.54 12.32
C LYS A 494 11.72 -31.95 13.10
N LEU A 495 12.32 -30.91 12.53
CA LEU A 495 13.33 -30.06 13.15
C LEU A 495 12.69 -28.74 13.57
N THR A 496 13.46 -27.93 14.28
CA THR A 496 13.04 -26.60 14.72
C THR A 496 14.05 -25.57 14.27
N GLY A 497 13.59 -24.35 14.02
CA GLY A 497 14.44 -23.21 13.73
C GLY A 497 13.72 -21.91 13.99
N ASP A 498 14.32 -20.80 13.56
CA ASP A 498 13.75 -19.47 13.70
C ASP A 498 14.26 -18.51 12.63
N PHE A 499 13.40 -17.55 12.29
CA PHE A 499 13.79 -16.32 11.59
C PHE A 499 14.00 -15.20 12.61
N ASN A 500 15.04 -14.40 12.43
CA ASN A 500 15.29 -13.16 13.15
C ASN A 500 15.81 -12.12 12.15
N LEU A 501 14.93 -11.24 11.68
CA LEU A 501 15.16 -10.37 10.54
C LEU A 501 15.22 -8.92 10.99
N ASP A 502 16.19 -8.19 10.43
CA ASP A 502 16.11 -6.73 10.35
C ASP A 502 15.47 -6.37 9.03
N LEU A 503 14.53 -5.42 9.07
CA LEU A 503 13.72 -5.04 7.92
C LEU A 503 13.95 -3.54 7.66
N ASP A 504 14.97 -3.24 6.86
CA ASP A 504 15.34 -1.88 6.47
C ASP A 504 14.86 -1.59 5.03
N THR A 505 14.61 -0.32 4.73
CA THR A 505 14.29 0.14 3.36
C THR A 505 15.57 0.31 2.51
N ASP A 506 16.74 0.45 3.12
CA ASP A 506 18.03 0.59 2.43
C ASP A 506 18.67 -0.76 2.06
N CYS A 507 18.33 -1.26 0.87
CA CYS A 507 18.88 -2.50 0.31
C CYS A 507 20.36 -2.38 -0.15
N PRO A 508 21.33 -3.13 0.43
CA PRO A 508 22.66 -3.23 -0.15
C PRO A 508 22.63 -4.05 -1.44
N GLY A 509 22.57 -3.38 -2.59
CA GLY A 509 22.71 -4.03 -3.90
C GLY A 509 21.89 -3.45 -5.04
N GLY A 510 20.84 -2.66 -4.75
CA GLY A 510 19.92 -2.15 -5.76
C GLY A 510 19.09 -3.25 -6.42
N VAL A 511 17.79 -3.03 -6.54
CA VAL A 511 16.85 -3.92 -7.24
C VAL A 511 17.22 -4.06 -8.72
#